data_AF-A0A537SNG8-F1
#
_entry.id   AF-A0A537SNG8-F1
#
_cell.length_a   1.000
_cell.length_b   1.000
_cell.length_c   1.000
_cell.angle_alpha   90.00
_cell.angle_beta   90.00
_cell.angle_gamma   90.00
#
_symmetry.space_group_name_H-M   'P 1'
#
loop_
_entity.id
_entity.type
_entity.pdbx_description
1 polymer ?
#
loop_
_entity_poly.entity_id
_entity_poly.type
_entity_poly.pdbx_seq_one_letter_code
_entity_poly.pdbx_strand_id
1 'polypeptide(L)'
;MRRAAICSAELLVFGMIWMVMIGMILVTIDRRHIALDFLVNRLAPRPRIALTMFHHLIIAIGAAYAAVQSVEFARRVTMIGQTSMAIGFPMVFAHSALVVGFAGTALVAAVLVVSGGTELVSSHRAAKAKLP
;
A
#
# COMPACT_ATOMS: atom_id res chain seq x y z
N MET A 1 10.91 -37.82 -6.11
CA MET A 1 9.83 -36.97 -6.68
C MET A 1 9.19 -36.01 -5.68
N ARG A 2 8.80 -36.40 -4.45
CA ARG A 2 8.14 -35.48 -3.47
C ARG A 2 8.88 -34.18 -3.17
N ARG A 3 10.22 -34.19 -3.04
CA ARG A 3 11.01 -32.98 -2.71
C ARG A 3 10.98 -31.90 -3.80
N ALA A 4 11.01 -32.29 -5.08
CA ALA A 4 10.97 -31.34 -6.19
C ALA A 4 9.63 -30.59 -6.29
N ALA A 5 8.52 -31.28 -6.00
CA ALA A 5 7.19 -30.67 -5.96
C ALA A 5 7.06 -29.64 -4.82
N ILE A 6 7.66 -29.92 -3.66
CA ILE A 6 7.64 -29.01 -2.51
C ILE A 6 8.45 -27.74 -2.81
N CYS A 7 9.64 -27.86 -3.43
CA CYS A 7 10.43 -26.69 -3.82
C CYS A 7 9.67 -25.79 -4.80
N SER A 8 8.99 -26.38 -5.79
CA SER A 8 8.22 -25.62 -6.78
C SER A 8 7.04 -24.89 -6.14
N ALA A 9 6.30 -25.56 -5.24
CA ALA A 9 5.19 -24.96 -4.52
C ALA A 9 5.62 -23.77 -3.64
N GLU A 10 6.78 -23.89 -2.99
CA GLU A 10 7.31 -22.84 -2.13
C GLU A 10 7.75 -21.59 -2.92
N LEU A 11 8.39 -21.80 -4.08
CA LEU A 11 8.75 -20.73 -4.99
C LEU A 11 7.51 -19.99 -5.53
N LEU A 12 6.45 -20.75 -5.82
CA LEU A 12 5.14 -20.22 -6.22
C LEU A 12 4.53 -19.32 -5.14
N VAL A 13 4.59 -19.74 -3.87
CA VAL A 13 4.11 -18.92 -2.75
C VAL A 13 4.93 -17.63 -2.62
N PHE A 14 6.26 -17.71 -2.74
CA PHE A 14 7.10 -16.50 -2.70
C PHE A 14 6.79 -15.54 -3.84
N GLY A 15 6.64 -16.05 -5.06
CA GLY A 15 6.24 -15.25 -6.21
C GLY A 15 4.86 -14.61 -6.01
N MET A 16 3.89 -15.36 -5.49
CA MET A 16 2.55 -14.85 -5.20
C MET A 16 2.59 -13.71 -4.18
N ILE A 17 3.37 -13.82 -3.11
CA ILE A 17 3.49 -12.75 -2.11
C ILE A 17 4.03 -11.46 -2.77
N TRP A 18 5.09 -11.56 -3.57
CA TRP A 18 5.62 -10.42 -4.31
C TRP A 18 4.60 -9.81 -5.27
N MET A 19 3.89 -10.64 -6.03
CA MET A 19 2.85 -10.19 -6.97
C MET A 19 1.72 -9.45 -6.24
N VAL A 20 1.27 -9.95 -5.09
CA VAL A 20 0.24 -9.30 -4.28
C VAL A 20 0.74 -7.97 -3.71
N MET A 21 1.97 -7.92 -3.21
CA MET A 21 2.54 -6.69 -2.64
C MET A 21 2.77 -5.61 -3.71
N ILE A 22 3.24 -5.99 -4.90
CA ILE A 22 3.33 -5.07 -6.04
C ILE A 22 1.94 -4.63 -6.50
N GLY A 23 0.99 -5.56 -6.59
CA GLY A 23 -0.40 -5.27 -6.94
C GLY A 23 -1.05 -4.27 -5.98
N MET A 24 -0.77 -4.36 -4.68
CA MET A 24 -1.23 -3.40 -3.67
C MET A 24 -0.72 -1.98 -3.95
N ILE A 25 0.55 -1.83 -4.31
CA ILE A 25 1.14 -0.54 -4.69
C ILE A 25 0.43 0.00 -5.94
N LEU A 26 0.27 -0.82 -6.97
CA LEU A 26 -0.36 -0.42 -8.24
C LEU A 26 -1.83 0.00 -8.06
N VAL A 27 -2.61 -0.75 -7.29
CA VAL A 27 -4.01 -0.39 -6.96
C VAL A 27 -4.08 0.95 -6.22
N THR A 28 -3.12 1.21 -5.34
CA THR A 28 -3.03 2.47 -4.61
C THR A 28 -2.72 3.64 -5.54
N ILE A 29 -1.82 3.44 -6.51
CA ILE A 29 -1.50 4.46 -7.54
C ILE A 29 -2.74 4.77 -8.39
N ASP A 30 -3.48 3.75 -8.80
CA ASP A 30 -4.63 3.87 -9.71
C ASP A 30 -5.87 4.50 -9.02
N ARG A 31 -5.78 4.81 -7.71
CA ARG A 31 -6.84 5.43 -6.89
C ARG A 31 -8.21 4.73 -6.95
N ARG A 32 -8.31 3.49 -7.45
CA ARG A 32 -9.57 2.76 -7.59
C ARG A 32 -10.06 2.21 -6.27
N HIS A 33 -10.55 3.08 -5.41
CA HIS A 33 -11.37 2.67 -4.28
C HIS A 33 -12.82 2.64 -4.75
N ILE A 34 -13.22 1.53 -5.39
CA ILE A 34 -14.55 1.34 -6.00
C ILE A 34 -15.69 1.73 -5.04
N ALA A 35 -15.54 1.43 -3.74
CA ALA A 35 -16.50 1.79 -2.69
C ALA A 35 -16.60 3.32 -2.48
N LEU A 36 -15.48 4.02 -2.57
CA LEU A 36 -15.41 5.47 -2.43
C LEU A 36 -15.90 6.18 -3.68
N ASP A 37 -15.53 5.69 -4.86
CA ASP A 37 -16.03 6.23 -6.14
C ASP A 37 -17.56 6.21 -6.19
N PHE A 38 -18.18 5.15 -5.66
CA PHE A 38 -19.64 5.05 -5.57
C PHE A 38 -20.26 6.06 -4.60
N LEU A 39 -19.66 6.26 -3.43
CA LEU A 39 -20.12 7.23 -2.43
C LEU A 39 -19.91 8.67 -2.91
N VAL A 40 -18.77 8.91 -3.54
CA VAL A 40 -18.32 10.20 -4.05
C VAL A 40 -19.16 10.67 -5.25
N ASN A 41 -19.61 9.75 -6.12
CA ASN A 41 -20.47 10.09 -7.26
C ASN A 41 -21.85 10.63 -6.85
N ARG A 42 -22.27 10.43 -5.59
CA ARG A 42 -23.50 11.02 -5.04
C ARG A 42 -23.28 12.38 -4.34
N LEU A 43 -22.05 12.83 -4.17
CA LEU A 43 -21.72 14.02 -3.39
C LEU A 43 -21.37 15.24 -4.26
N ALA A 44 -21.67 16.44 -3.74
CA ALA A 44 -21.24 17.70 -4.32
C ALA A 44 -19.70 17.79 -4.43
N PRO A 45 -19.14 18.60 -5.37
CA PRO A 45 -17.71 18.60 -5.70
C PRO A 45 -16.77 18.93 -4.54
N ARG A 46 -17.23 19.69 -3.52
CA ARG A 46 -16.42 20.06 -2.35
C ARG A 46 -16.26 18.95 -1.30
N PRO A 47 -17.33 18.34 -0.75
CA PRO A 47 -17.20 17.23 0.20
C PRO A 47 -16.59 15.97 -0.44
N ARG A 48 -16.73 15.80 -1.76
CA ARG A 48 -16.04 14.77 -2.55
C ARG A 48 -14.54 14.76 -2.35
N ILE A 49 -13.89 15.93 -2.45
CA ILE A 49 -12.42 16.02 -2.34
C ILE A 49 -11.98 15.78 -0.89
N ALA A 50 -12.70 16.36 0.09
CA ALA A 50 -12.40 16.18 1.50
C ALA A 50 -12.47 14.70 1.94
N LEU A 51 -13.51 13.98 1.50
CA LEU A 51 -13.69 12.56 1.82
C LEU A 51 -12.61 11.69 1.16
N THR A 52 -12.25 12.00 -0.08
CA THR A 52 -11.18 11.30 -0.81
C THR A 52 -9.83 11.51 -0.13
N MET A 53 -9.51 12.74 0.30
CA MET A 53 -8.30 13.04 1.06
C MET A 53 -8.26 12.33 2.41
N PHE A 54 -9.37 12.31 3.14
CA PHE A 54 -9.47 11.62 4.43
C PHE A 54 -9.19 10.12 4.30
N HIS A 55 -9.71 9.49 3.25
CA HIS A 55 -9.45 8.07 3.00
C HIS A 55 -8.01 7.78 2.61
N HIS A 56 -7.41 8.57 1.72
CA HIS A 56 -5.98 8.43 1.42
C HIS A 56 -5.11 8.65 2.66
N LEU A 57 -5.51 9.53 3.58
CA LEU A 57 -4.83 9.73 4.85
C LEU A 57 -4.91 8.48 5.74
N ILE A 58 -6.08 7.85 5.85
CA ILE A 58 -6.24 6.59 6.60
C ILE A 58 -5.34 5.50 6.00
N ILE A 59 -5.33 5.36 4.67
CA ILE A 59 -4.47 4.38 3.99
C ILE A 59 -2.99 4.68 4.25
N ALA A 60 -2.57 5.95 4.15
CA ALA A 60 -1.18 6.33 4.40
C ALA A 60 -0.75 5.98 5.83
N ILE A 61 -1.57 6.30 6.83
CA ILE A 61 -1.29 5.98 8.23
C ILE A 61 -1.26 4.47 8.46
N GLY A 62 -2.27 3.75 7.98
CA GLY A 62 -2.36 2.30 8.11
C GLY A 62 -1.19 1.57 7.44
N ALA A 63 -0.85 1.97 6.21
CA ALA A 63 0.27 1.40 5.47
C ALA A 63 1.62 1.75 6.11
N ALA A 64 1.80 2.97 6.62
CA ALA A 64 3.02 3.35 7.33
C ALA A 64 3.19 2.54 8.62
N TYR A 65 2.13 2.38 9.41
CA TYR A 65 2.14 1.54 10.60
C TYR A 65 2.46 0.09 10.26
N ALA A 66 1.80 -0.46 9.24
CA ALA A 66 2.07 -1.82 8.76
C ALA A 66 3.51 -2.00 8.26
N ALA A 67 4.09 -0.99 7.61
CA ALA A 67 5.49 -1.01 7.18
C ALA A 67 6.45 -1.10 8.38
N VAL A 68 6.24 -0.28 9.42
CA VAL A 68 7.07 -0.32 10.63
C VAL A 68 6.97 -1.68 11.32
N GLN A 69 5.75 -2.19 11.49
CA GLN A 69 5.53 -3.52 12.06
C GLN A 69 6.15 -4.63 11.21
N SER A 70 6.09 -4.52 9.89
CA SER A 70 6.68 -5.48 8.98
C SER A 70 8.21 -5.50 9.05
N VAL A 71 8.86 -4.35 9.26
CA VAL A 71 10.32 -4.26 9.45
C VAL A 71 10.73 -4.93 10.76
N GLU A 72 10.00 -4.66 11.84
CA GLU A 72 10.25 -5.26 13.15
C GLU A 72 10.04 -6.78 13.12
N PHE A 73 9.00 -7.23 12.42
CA PHE A 73 8.75 -8.65 12.21
C PHE A 73 9.83 -9.31 11.34
N ALA A 74 10.26 -8.68 10.25
CA ALA A 74 11.34 -9.19 9.39
C ALA A 74 12.66 -9.31 10.16
N ARG A 75 12.98 -8.35 11.05
CA ARG A 75 14.15 -8.42 11.94
C ARG A 75 14.06 -9.62 12.88
N ARG A 76 12.90 -9.85 13.51
CA ARG A 76 12.68 -11.00 14.40
C ARG A 76 12.83 -12.32 13.66
N VAL A 77 12.24 -12.46 12.47
CA VAL A 77 12.37 -13.65 11.62
C VAL A 77 13.83 -13.91 11.23
N THR A 78 14.59 -12.85 10.92
CA THR A 78 16.01 -12.95 10.60
C THR A 78 16.83 -13.41 11.81
N MET A 79 16.51 -12.92 13.02
CA MET A 79 17.19 -13.33 14.26
C MET A 79 16.89 -14.78 14.67
N ILE A 80 15.70 -15.30 14.37
CA ILE A 80 15.35 -16.71 14.63
C ILE A 80 16.07 -17.64 13.65
N GLY A 81 16.63 -17.12 12.55
CA GLY A 81 17.33 -17.93 11.56
C GLY A 81 16.42 -18.93 10.85
N GLN A 82 15.11 -18.61 10.73
CA GLN A 82 14.12 -19.47 10.08
C GLN A 82 14.48 -19.65 8.60
N THR A 83 15.12 -20.76 8.29
CA THR A 83 15.34 -21.25 6.93
C THR A 83 14.19 -22.15 6.52
N SER A 84 13.75 -22.06 5.27
CA SER A 84 12.76 -22.99 4.73
C SER A 84 13.20 -24.46 4.89
N MET A 85 12.26 -25.32 5.29
CA MET A 85 12.45 -26.76 5.50
C MET A 85 12.77 -27.55 4.22
N ALA A 86 12.54 -26.99 3.02
CA ALA A 86 12.65 -27.74 1.75
C ALA A 86 13.81 -27.29 0.85
N ILE A 87 14.08 -25.98 0.76
CA ILE A 87 15.11 -25.40 -0.13
C ILE A 87 16.30 -24.85 0.67
N GLY A 88 16.16 -24.64 1.98
CA GLY A 88 17.14 -23.91 2.78
C GLY A 88 17.22 -22.41 2.44
N PHE A 89 16.27 -21.89 1.65
CA PHE A 89 16.23 -20.49 1.29
C PHE A 89 15.77 -19.64 2.50
N PRO A 90 16.39 -18.48 2.77
CA PRO A 90 16.00 -17.64 3.89
C PRO A 90 14.56 -17.14 3.69
N MET A 91 13.69 -17.40 4.67
CA MET A 91 12.30 -16.93 4.66
C MET A 91 12.21 -15.39 4.68
N VAL A 92 13.34 -14.72 4.95
CA VAL A 92 13.57 -13.28 4.86
C VAL A 92 13.15 -12.71 3.50
N PHE A 93 13.30 -13.46 2.40
CA PHE A 93 12.91 -12.97 1.07
C PHE A 93 11.40 -12.71 0.96
N ALA A 94 10.57 -13.61 1.47
CA ALA A 94 9.12 -13.41 1.50
C ALA A 94 8.71 -12.23 2.41
N HIS A 95 9.40 -12.06 3.54
CA HIS A 95 9.12 -10.97 4.47
C HIS A 95 9.59 -9.61 3.94
N SER A 96 10.65 -9.58 3.12
CA SER A 96 11.10 -8.37 2.45
C SER A 96 10.06 -7.84 1.46
N ALA A 97 9.29 -8.72 0.82
CA ALA A 97 8.18 -8.32 -0.05
C ALA A 97 7.12 -7.51 0.71
N LEU A 98 6.81 -7.89 1.95
CA LEU A 98 5.86 -7.16 2.81
C LEU A 98 6.39 -5.77 3.14
N VAL A 99 7.67 -5.67 3.52
CA VAL A 99 8.32 -4.39 3.82
C VAL A 99 8.24 -3.47 2.60
N VAL A 100 8.61 -3.98 1.42
CA VAL A 100 8.57 -3.21 0.15
C VAL A 100 7.14 -2.83 -0.21
N GLY A 101 6.19 -3.75 -0.10
CA GLY A 101 4.77 -3.54 -0.38
C GLY A 101 4.15 -2.43 0.47
N PHE A 102 4.30 -2.54 1.80
CA PHE A 102 3.74 -1.56 2.72
C PHE A 102 4.45 -0.21 2.67
N ALA A 103 5.79 -0.19 2.57
CA ALA A 103 6.54 1.06 2.45
C ALA A 103 6.21 1.79 1.14
N GLY A 104 6.14 1.07 0.02
CA GLY A 104 5.74 1.63 -1.28
C GLY A 104 4.31 2.17 -1.25
N THR A 105 3.38 1.42 -0.68
CA THR A 105 1.98 1.84 -0.54
C THR A 105 1.85 3.08 0.35
N ALA A 106 2.57 3.14 1.47
CA ALA A 106 2.61 4.29 2.35
C ALA A 106 3.14 5.54 1.65
N LEU A 107 4.23 5.40 0.88
CA LEU A 107 4.82 6.51 0.12
C LEU A 107 3.85 7.03 -0.93
N VAL A 108 3.24 6.15 -1.73
CA VAL A 108 2.26 6.53 -2.74
C VAL A 108 1.07 7.23 -2.08
N ALA A 109 0.50 6.65 -1.03
CA ALA A 109 -0.62 7.25 -0.32
C ALA A 109 -0.29 8.64 0.24
N ALA A 110 0.92 8.85 0.78
CA ALA A 110 1.37 10.15 1.24
C ALA A 110 1.45 11.18 0.10
N VAL A 111 2.01 10.81 -1.05
CA VAL A 111 2.07 11.67 -2.24
C VAL A 111 0.67 12.04 -2.72
N LEU A 112 -0.27 11.08 -2.70
CA LEU A 112 -1.66 11.30 -3.07
C LEU A 112 -2.35 12.33 -2.15
N VAL A 113 -2.16 12.22 -0.83
CA VAL A 113 -2.68 13.19 0.15
C VAL A 113 -2.15 14.60 -0.13
N VAL A 114 -0.84 14.74 -0.39
CA VAL A 114 -0.23 16.04 -0.70
C VAL A 114 -0.83 16.62 -1.99
N SER A 115 -0.97 15.81 -3.05
CA SER A 115 -1.55 16.25 -4.32
C SER A 115 -2.99 16.75 -4.17
N GLY A 116 -3.84 16.03 -3.43
CA GLY A 116 -5.22 16.46 -3.17
C GLY A 116 -5.30 17.76 -2.38
N GLY A 117 -4.34 18.00 -1.48
CA GLY A 117 -4.28 19.24 -0.70
C GLY A 117 -3.96 20.45 -1.57
N THR A 118 -3.06 20.29 -2.54
CA THR A 118 -2.74 21.36 -3.48
C THR A 118 -3.94 21.73 -4.37
N GLU A 119 -4.73 20.75 -4.81
CA GLU A 119 -5.95 20.99 -5.59
C GLU A 119 -7.00 21.74 -4.78
N LEU A 120 -7.23 21.35 -3.51
CA LEU A 120 -8.19 21.99 -2.63
C LEU A 120 -7.82 23.44 -2.33
N VAL A 121 -6.54 23.70 -2.09
CA VAL A 121 -6.01 25.06 -1.86
C VAL A 121 -6.14 25.91 -3.12
N SER A 122 -5.88 25.36 -4.31
CA SER A 122 -6.03 26.09 -5.57
C SER A 122 -7.50 26.47 -5.85
N SER A 123 -8.44 25.54 -5.59
CA SER A 123 -9.88 25.79 -5.75
C SER A 123 -10.40 26.82 -4.75
N HIS A 124 -9.91 26.81 -3.50
CA HIS A 124 -10.26 27.84 -2.52
C HIS A 124 -9.73 29.22 -2.93
N ARG A 125 -8.50 29.28 -3.47
CA ARG A 125 -7.87 30.53 -3.94
C ARG A 125 -8.59 31.10 -5.17
N ALA A 126 -8.99 30.26 -6.12
CA ALA A 126 -9.76 30.66 -7.31
C ALA A 126 -11.18 31.13 -6.97
N ALA A 127 -11.83 30.51 -5.98
CA ALA A 127 -13.13 30.97 -5.48
C ALA A 127 -13.02 32.33 -4.77
N LYS A 128 -11.97 32.55 -3.98
CA LYS A 128 -11.74 33.82 -3.28
C LYS A 128 -11.37 34.96 -4.23
N ALA A 129 -10.69 34.67 -5.34
CA ALA A 129 -10.32 35.65 -6.37
C ALA A 129 -11.50 36.10 -7.26
N LYS A 130 -12.66 35.43 -7.18
CA LYS A 130 -13.87 35.76 -7.95
C LYS A 130 -14.91 36.57 -7.15
N LEU A 131 -14.67 36.87 -5.88
CA LEU A 131 -15.49 37.85 -5.17
C LEU A 131 -14.85 39.25 -5.26
N PRO A 132 -15.65 40.29 -5.55
CA PRO A 132 -15.20 41.68 -5.71
C PRO A 132 -14.64 42.27 -4.41
#